data_AF-A0A2H9L5D8-F1
#
_entry.id   AF-A0A2H9L5D8-F1
#
_cell.length_a   1.000
_cell.length_b   1.000
_cell.length_c   1.000
_cell.angle_alpha   90.00
_cell.angle_beta   90.00
_cell.angle_gamma   90.00
#
_symmetry.space_group_name_H-M   'P 1'
#
loop_
_entity.id
_entity.type
_entity.pdbx_description
1 polymer ?
#
loop_
_entity_poly.entity_id
_entity_poly.type
_entity_poly.pdbx_seq_one_letter_code
_entity_poly.pdbx_strand_id
1 'polypeptide(L)'
;ICTGKQIKSVEYTYGQRLCTYFMYDQIKWAINQLKIDKDGRRIFLTLWDPHKDKDSSLPPCLDSIQFLVQNNFLYMTAYFRSHDIFGAYHLNVFGLRKMQEIVAKESDLDIGELTTISCSAHIYYNDIPAAEEILKWNYTLKCIPDPRGYFFIEVKDKIYAKYLNNSGIPVKTYSGETAKEVYNQILLDFAVSQLSHAFYLGKELSSAENALKTGKKYVQT
;
A
#
# COMPACT_ATOMS: atom_id res chain seq x y z
N ILE A 1 -24.78 -6.73 -7.43
CA ILE A 1 -23.44 -6.11 -7.39
C ILE A 1 -22.40 -7.05 -6.77
N CYS A 2 -22.78 -7.90 -5.82
CA CYS A 2 -22.09 -9.19 -5.63
C CYS A 2 -22.92 -10.27 -6.33
N THR A 3 -22.63 -10.57 -7.59
CA THR A 3 -23.22 -11.75 -8.22
C THR A 3 -22.43 -12.96 -7.71
N GLY A 4 -23.12 -13.95 -7.14
CA GLY A 4 -22.51 -15.24 -6.81
C GLY A 4 -22.11 -16.08 -8.04
N LYS A 5 -22.18 -15.48 -9.24
CA LYS A 5 -21.93 -16.15 -10.51
C LYS A 5 -20.43 -16.30 -10.69
N GLN A 6 -19.98 -17.54 -10.87
CA GLN A 6 -18.64 -17.82 -11.32
C GLN A 6 -18.50 -17.41 -12.79
N ILE A 7 -17.48 -16.62 -13.09
CA ILE A 7 -17.13 -16.24 -14.46
C ILE A 7 -16.07 -17.23 -14.93
N LYS A 8 -16.33 -17.95 -16.03
CA LYS A 8 -15.48 -19.07 -16.49
C LYS A 8 -14.01 -18.71 -16.75
N SER A 9 -13.69 -17.43 -16.94
CA SER A 9 -12.36 -16.94 -17.29
C SER A 9 -11.52 -16.44 -16.10
N VAL A 10 -12.06 -16.48 -14.87
CA VAL A 10 -11.34 -16.04 -13.66
C VAL A 10 -11.46 -17.10 -12.57
N GLU A 11 -10.37 -17.28 -11.80
CA GLU A 11 -10.31 -18.30 -10.76
C GLU A 11 -11.32 -18.04 -9.63
N TYR A 12 -11.55 -16.76 -9.31
CA TYR A 12 -12.57 -16.33 -8.35
C TYR A 12 -13.08 -14.92 -8.68
N THR A 13 -14.20 -14.54 -8.06
CA THR A 13 -14.60 -13.15 -7.90
C THR A 13 -14.90 -12.87 -6.44
N TYR A 14 -14.75 -11.61 -5.98
CA TYR A 14 -15.13 -11.25 -4.61
C TYR A 14 -16.61 -11.51 -4.35
N GLY A 15 -17.48 -11.26 -5.33
CA GLY A 15 -18.90 -11.56 -5.23
C GLY A 15 -19.19 -13.04 -5.00
N GLN A 16 -18.50 -13.94 -5.71
CA GLN A 16 -18.59 -15.38 -5.49
C GLN A 16 -18.13 -15.75 -4.06
N ARG A 17 -16.96 -15.26 -3.62
CA ARG A 17 -16.40 -15.53 -2.29
C ARG A 17 -17.35 -15.11 -1.15
N LEU A 18 -17.99 -13.96 -1.31
CA LEU A 18 -18.87 -13.38 -0.31
C LEU A 18 -20.27 -14.00 -0.30
N CYS A 19 -20.83 -14.36 -1.46
CA CYS A 19 -22.25 -14.73 -1.56
C CYS A 19 -22.52 -16.22 -1.74
N THR A 20 -21.61 -17.01 -2.32
CA THR A 20 -21.93 -18.39 -2.72
C THR A 20 -20.83 -19.42 -2.42
N TYR A 21 -19.57 -18.99 -2.30
CA TYR A 21 -18.43 -19.90 -2.25
C TYR A 21 -18.46 -20.89 -1.09
N PHE A 22 -18.78 -20.41 0.12
CA PHE A 22 -18.86 -21.25 1.32
C PHE A 22 -20.23 -21.94 1.46
N MET A 23 -20.99 -22.07 0.37
CA MET A 23 -22.42 -22.43 0.38
C MET A 23 -23.23 -21.54 1.33
N TYR A 24 -22.76 -20.31 1.51
CA TYR A 24 -23.24 -19.38 2.51
C TYR A 24 -23.13 -17.95 1.98
N ASP A 25 -24.24 -17.21 2.08
CA ASP A 25 -24.29 -15.80 1.70
C ASP A 25 -23.95 -14.92 2.90
N GLN A 26 -22.68 -14.57 3.03
CA GLN A 26 -22.16 -13.79 4.13
C GLN A 26 -22.72 -12.36 4.14
N ILE A 27 -23.05 -11.81 2.98
CA ILE A 27 -23.63 -10.46 2.87
C ILE A 27 -25.07 -10.46 3.36
N LYS A 28 -25.88 -11.42 2.91
CA LYS A 28 -27.26 -11.57 3.39
C LYS A 28 -27.30 -11.85 4.89
N TRP A 29 -26.40 -12.68 5.38
CA TRP A 29 -26.25 -12.89 6.82
C TRP A 29 -25.90 -11.60 7.56
N ALA A 30 -24.91 -10.84 7.09
CA ALA A 30 -24.49 -9.59 7.71
C ALA A 30 -25.66 -8.58 7.81
N ILE A 31 -26.44 -8.42 6.73
CA ILE A 31 -27.64 -7.56 6.72
C ILE A 31 -28.67 -8.04 7.75
N ASN A 32 -28.91 -9.35 7.84
CA ASN A 32 -29.83 -9.90 8.85
C ASN A 32 -29.33 -9.68 10.27
N GLN A 33 -28.01 -9.80 10.52
CA GLN A 33 -27.43 -9.52 11.83
C GLN A 33 -27.56 -8.04 12.20
N LEU A 34 -27.28 -7.12 11.26
CA LEU A 34 -27.44 -5.68 11.48
C LEU A 34 -28.88 -5.28 11.81
N LYS A 35 -29.88 -6.05 11.34
CA LYS A 35 -31.29 -5.84 11.70
C LYS A 35 -31.66 -6.35 13.09
N ILE A 36 -30.90 -7.31 13.64
CA ILE A 36 -31.16 -7.93 14.93
C ILE A 36 -30.38 -7.21 16.04
N ASP A 37 -29.09 -6.98 15.82
CA ASP A 37 -28.16 -6.36 16.76
C ASP A 37 -27.19 -5.44 16.01
N LYS A 38 -27.49 -4.13 16.03
CA LYS A 38 -26.67 -3.11 15.38
C LYS A 38 -25.31 -2.94 16.07
N ASP A 39 -25.20 -3.19 17.38
CA ASP A 39 -23.98 -2.98 18.15
C ASP A 39 -23.02 -4.20 18.11
N GLY A 40 -23.42 -5.23 17.35
CA GLY A 40 -22.68 -6.47 17.19
C GLY A 40 -21.28 -6.26 16.60
N ARG A 41 -20.25 -6.70 17.33
CA ARG A 41 -18.84 -6.64 16.88
C ARG A 41 -18.39 -7.82 16.01
N ARG A 42 -19.33 -8.71 15.68
CA ARG A 42 -19.06 -10.04 15.10
C ARG A 42 -19.40 -10.16 13.62
N ILE A 43 -19.78 -9.07 12.98
CA ILE A 43 -20.14 -9.07 11.56
C ILE A 43 -18.86 -9.04 10.73
N PHE A 44 -18.27 -10.23 10.59
CA PHE A 44 -16.98 -10.48 9.94
C PHE A 44 -17.19 -11.44 8.77
N LEU A 45 -16.67 -11.07 7.61
CA LEU A 45 -16.78 -11.82 6.37
C LEU A 45 -15.37 -12.20 5.92
N THR A 46 -15.20 -13.45 5.49
CA THR A 46 -13.93 -13.98 4.97
C THR A 46 -14.05 -14.32 3.50
N LEU A 47 -12.98 -14.08 2.76
CA LEU A 47 -12.82 -14.53 1.38
C LEU A 47 -11.76 -15.62 1.27
N TRP A 48 -10.83 -15.69 2.22
CA TRP A 48 -9.79 -16.70 2.29
C TRP A 48 -10.32 -18.05 2.77
N ASP A 49 -10.07 -19.09 1.99
CA ASP A 49 -10.30 -20.49 2.32
C ASP A 49 -8.95 -21.19 2.56
N PRO A 50 -8.60 -21.53 3.81
CA PRO A 50 -7.32 -22.17 4.11
C PRO A 50 -7.15 -23.55 3.46
N HIS A 51 -8.24 -24.22 3.05
CA HIS A 51 -8.17 -25.52 2.39
C HIS A 51 -7.82 -25.43 0.90
N LYS A 52 -8.10 -24.29 0.25
CA LYS A 52 -7.84 -24.12 -1.20
C LYS A 52 -6.80 -23.05 -1.50
N ASP A 53 -6.86 -21.92 -0.82
CA ASP A 53 -6.08 -20.74 -1.19
C ASP A 53 -4.60 -20.85 -0.80
N LYS A 54 -4.26 -21.76 0.12
CA LYS A 54 -2.86 -22.07 0.45
C LYS A 54 -2.07 -22.65 -0.73
N ASP A 55 -2.74 -23.32 -1.66
CA ASP A 55 -2.12 -23.98 -2.81
C ASP A 55 -2.47 -23.28 -4.14
N SER A 56 -3.24 -22.19 -4.10
CA SER A 56 -3.65 -21.43 -5.31
C SER A 56 -2.52 -20.52 -5.79
N SER A 57 -2.36 -20.41 -7.12
CA SER A 57 -1.45 -19.45 -7.74
C SER A 57 -2.03 -18.03 -7.78
N LEU A 58 -3.36 -17.88 -7.68
CA LEU A 58 -4.06 -16.60 -7.64
C LEU A 58 -5.12 -16.59 -6.53
N PRO A 59 -4.71 -16.59 -5.24
CA PRO A 59 -5.66 -16.50 -4.15
C PRO A 59 -6.33 -15.12 -4.08
N PRO A 60 -7.43 -14.94 -3.31
CA PRO A 60 -8.07 -13.64 -3.10
C PRO A 60 -7.10 -12.60 -2.55
N CYS A 61 -7.07 -11.40 -3.12
CA CYS A 61 -6.23 -10.30 -2.61
C CYS A 61 -6.87 -9.60 -1.40
N LEU A 62 -8.20 -9.41 -1.45
CA LEU A 62 -9.04 -9.05 -0.32
C LEU A 62 -9.35 -10.30 0.50
N ASP A 63 -8.92 -10.35 1.76
CA ASP A 63 -9.10 -11.56 2.59
C ASP A 63 -10.30 -11.46 3.52
N SER A 64 -10.60 -10.27 4.03
CA SER A 64 -11.71 -10.10 4.97
C SER A 64 -12.33 -8.70 4.97
N ILE A 65 -13.56 -8.65 5.45
CA ILE A 65 -14.34 -7.43 5.68
C ILE A 65 -14.97 -7.51 7.06
N GLN A 66 -14.93 -6.43 7.83
CA GLN A 66 -15.68 -6.28 9.06
C GLN A 66 -16.62 -5.08 8.96
N PHE A 67 -17.84 -5.27 9.42
CA PHE A 67 -18.82 -4.20 9.64
C PHE A 67 -18.93 -3.88 11.13
N LEU A 68 -19.04 -2.59 11.44
CA LEU A 68 -19.34 -2.08 12.78
C LEU A 68 -20.35 -0.94 12.64
N VAL A 69 -21.23 -0.77 13.62
CA VAL A 69 -22.12 0.38 13.69
C VAL A 69 -21.74 1.26 14.85
N GLN A 70 -21.69 2.56 14.62
CA GLN A 70 -21.55 3.56 15.68
C GLN A 70 -22.39 4.78 15.30
N ASN A 71 -23.22 5.26 16.24
CA ASN A 71 -24.08 6.43 16.04
C ASN A 71 -24.95 6.34 14.77
N ASN A 72 -25.50 5.15 14.47
CA ASN A 72 -26.29 4.86 13.26
C ASN A 72 -25.51 4.85 11.92
N PHE A 73 -24.17 4.97 11.96
CA PHE A 73 -23.32 4.85 10.76
C PHE A 73 -22.72 3.45 10.66
N LEU A 74 -22.82 2.85 9.48
CA LEU A 74 -22.18 1.58 9.13
C LEU A 74 -20.74 1.82 8.68
N TYR A 75 -19.78 1.49 9.53
CA TYR A 75 -18.36 1.46 9.22
C TYR A 75 -17.99 0.14 8.55
N MET A 76 -17.09 0.20 7.57
CA MET A 76 -16.53 -0.98 6.90
C MET A 76 -15.00 -0.95 6.99
N THR A 77 -14.40 -2.04 7.45
CA THR A 77 -12.94 -2.26 7.37
C THR A 77 -12.67 -3.44 6.46
N ALA A 78 -11.88 -3.23 5.41
CA ALA A 78 -11.47 -4.26 4.46
C ALA A 78 -9.96 -4.51 4.56
N TYR A 79 -9.56 -5.78 4.65
CA TYR A 79 -8.16 -6.18 4.77
C TYR A 79 -7.67 -6.89 3.52
N PHE A 80 -6.52 -6.45 3.00
CA PHE A 80 -5.85 -6.99 1.83
C PHE A 80 -4.46 -7.50 2.19
N ARG A 81 -4.18 -8.80 2.00
CA ARG A 81 -2.80 -9.33 2.07
C ARG A 81 -1.89 -8.76 0.98
N SER A 82 -2.46 -8.44 -0.18
CA SER A 82 -1.74 -7.92 -1.35
C SER A 82 -2.63 -6.93 -2.08
N HIS A 83 -2.11 -5.75 -2.40
CA HIS A 83 -2.89 -4.68 -2.98
C HIS A 83 -2.08 -3.95 -4.06
N ASP A 84 -2.47 -4.18 -5.32
CA ASP A 84 -2.02 -3.36 -6.44
C ASP A 84 -2.67 -1.96 -6.33
N ILE A 85 -1.87 -1.00 -5.87
CA ILE A 85 -2.29 0.35 -5.56
C ILE A 85 -2.59 1.16 -6.83
N PHE A 86 -1.92 0.84 -7.93
CA PHE A 86 -2.10 1.59 -9.16
C PHE A 86 -3.25 1.02 -9.99
N GLY A 87 -3.17 -0.27 -10.34
CA GLY A 87 -4.08 -0.90 -11.29
C GLY A 87 -5.43 -1.32 -10.70
N ALA A 88 -5.50 -1.67 -9.42
CA ALA A 88 -6.69 -2.29 -8.85
C ALA A 88 -7.33 -1.54 -7.67
N TYR A 89 -6.55 -0.79 -6.87
CA TYR A 89 -7.04 -0.18 -5.62
C TYR A 89 -8.27 0.68 -5.80
N HIS A 90 -8.28 1.55 -6.81
CA HIS A 90 -9.40 2.45 -7.05
C HIS A 90 -10.69 1.67 -7.34
N LEU A 91 -10.64 0.66 -8.20
CA LEU A 91 -11.78 -0.22 -8.49
C LEU A 91 -12.21 -1.01 -7.26
N ASN A 92 -11.25 -1.53 -6.47
CA ASN A 92 -11.54 -2.25 -5.23
C ASN A 92 -12.30 -1.35 -4.25
N VAL A 93 -11.81 -0.12 -4.01
CA VAL A 93 -12.43 0.84 -3.08
C VAL A 93 -13.81 1.26 -3.57
N PHE A 94 -14.00 1.52 -4.86
CA PHE A 94 -15.34 1.82 -5.40
C PHE A 94 -16.30 0.64 -5.25
N GLY A 95 -15.84 -0.58 -5.49
CA GLY A 95 -16.63 -1.80 -5.28
C GLY A 95 -17.03 -1.99 -3.82
N LEU A 96 -16.08 -1.83 -2.90
CA LEU A 96 -16.31 -1.90 -1.46
C LEU A 96 -17.28 -0.79 -0.99
N ARG A 97 -17.08 0.44 -1.46
CA ARG A 97 -17.98 1.56 -1.14
C ARG A 97 -19.40 1.31 -1.63
N LYS A 98 -19.54 0.77 -2.84
CA LYS A 98 -20.87 0.44 -3.37
C LYS A 98 -21.54 -0.69 -2.58
N MET A 99 -20.77 -1.69 -2.14
CA MET A 99 -21.27 -2.74 -1.26
C MET A 99 -21.69 -2.16 0.10
N GLN A 100 -20.89 -1.28 0.70
CA GLN A 100 -21.21 -0.60 1.96
C GLN A 100 -22.53 0.15 1.87
N GLU A 101 -22.73 0.92 0.80
CA GLU A 101 -23.97 1.65 0.53
C GLU A 101 -25.19 0.73 0.50
N ILE A 102 -25.08 -0.44 -0.16
CA ILE A 102 -26.17 -1.41 -0.24
C ILE A 102 -26.47 -2.01 1.14
N VAL A 103 -25.45 -2.44 1.88
CA VAL A 103 -25.62 -3.03 3.21
C VAL A 103 -26.21 -2.01 4.19
N ALA A 104 -25.73 -0.76 4.15
CA ALA A 104 -26.25 0.34 4.96
C ALA A 104 -27.72 0.61 4.65
N LYS A 105 -28.06 0.75 3.36
CA LYS A 105 -29.44 0.97 2.90
C LYS A 105 -30.37 -0.17 3.31
N GLU A 106 -29.96 -1.42 3.13
CA GLU A 106 -30.81 -2.57 3.49
C GLU A 106 -30.96 -2.76 5.00
N SER A 107 -30.11 -2.14 5.82
CA SER A 107 -30.10 -2.22 7.28
C SER A 107 -30.59 -0.96 7.98
N ASP A 108 -31.09 0.03 7.22
CA ASP A 108 -31.54 1.33 7.72
C ASP A 108 -30.45 2.03 8.56
N LEU A 109 -29.28 2.19 7.94
CA LEU A 109 -28.09 2.82 8.51
C LEU A 109 -27.52 3.86 7.53
N ASP A 110 -26.85 4.87 8.08
CA ASP A 110 -26.08 5.83 7.30
C ASP A 110 -24.70 5.26 6.94
N ILE A 111 -24.06 5.82 5.91
CA ILE A 111 -22.75 5.35 5.45
C ILE A 111 -21.65 5.96 6.31
N GLY A 112 -20.93 5.11 7.06
CA GLY A 112 -19.73 5.49 7.80
C GLY A 112 -18.45 5.44 6.96
N GLU A 113 -17.31 5.51 7.64
CA GLU A 113 -16.01 5.44 6.96
C GLU A 113 -15.75 4.05 6.37
N LEU A 114 -15.07 4.03 5.24
CA LEU A 114 -14.50 2.83 4.64
C LEU A 114 -12.99 2.87 4.91
N THR A 115 -12.51 1.91 5.71
CA THR A 115 -11.10 1.73 6.00
C THR A 115 -10.55 0.57 5.19
N THR A 116 -9.42 0.75 4.51
CA THR A 116 -8.69 -0.35 3.86
C THR A 116 -7.33 -0.54 4.52
N ILE A 117 -7.03 -1.76 4.94
CA ILE A 117 -5.73 -2.18 5.47
C ILE A 117 -5.02 -2.99 4.37
N SER A 118 -3.84 -2.57 3.96
CA SER A 118 -3.07 -3.23 2.90
C SER A 118 -1.72 -3.69 3.46
N CYS A 119 -1.48 -5.00 3.52
CA CYS A 119 -0.23 -5.54 4.04
C CYS A 119 0.92 -5.45 3.04
N SER A 120 0.68 -5.81 1.78
CA SER A 120 1.63 -5.62 0.68
C SER A 120 1.05 -4.65 -0.35
N ALA A 121 1.19 -3.35 -0.06
CA ALA A 121 0.85 -2.28 -0.99
C ALA A 121 1.98 -2.12 -2.02
N HIS A 122 1.68 -2.29 -3.30
CA HIS A 122 2.70 -2.27 -4.37
C HIS A 122 2.16 -1.68 -5.68
N ILE A 123 3.09 -1.33 -6.57
CA ILE A 123 2.85 -0.88 -7.94
C ILE A 123 3.68 -1.78 -8.85
N TYR A 124 3.11 -2.30 -9.93
CA TYR A 124 3.89 -3.10 -10.88
C TYR A 124 4.87 -2.23 -11.65
N TYR A 125 6.04 -2.78 -11.98
CA TYR A 125 7.10 -2.03 -12.67
C TYR A 125 6.62 -1.37 -13.97
N ASN A 126 5.76 -2.07 -14.73
CA ASN A 126 5.21 -1.57 -15.98
C ASN A 126 4.29 -0.35 -15.79
N ASP A 127 3.74 -0.17 -14.58
CA ASP A 127 2.83 0.93 -14.25
C ASP A 127 3.56 2.18 -13.71
N ILE A 128 4.85 2.07 -13.38
CA ILE A 128 5.65 3.18 -12.86
C ILE A 128 5.61 4.41 -13.78
N PRO A 129 5.79 4.30 -15.12
CA PRO A 129 5.76 5.48 -16.00
C PRO A 129 4.41 6.21 -15.96
N ALA A 130 3.30 5.47 -15.88
CA ALA A 130 1.97 6.04 -15.81
C ALA A 130 1.71 6.68 -14.43
N ALA A 131 2.19 6.06 -13.35
CA ALA A 131 2.16 6.65 -12.01
C ALA A 131 2.94 7.97 -11.96
N GLU A 132 4.15 8.02 -12.54
CA GLU A 132 4.96 9.23 -12.63
C GLU A 132 4.26 10.34 -13.43
N GLU A 133 3.50 9.99 -14.47
CA GLU A 133 2.69 10.95 -15.20
C GLU A 133 1.64 11.58 -14.28
N ILE A 134 0.85 10.79 -13.55
CA ILE A 134 -0.17 11.30 -12.62
C ILE A 134 0.43 12.26 -11.58
N LEU A 135 1.62 11.95 -11.06
CA LEU A 135 2.29 12.81 -10.07
C LEU A 135 2.57 14.22 -10.64
N LYS A 136 2.91 14.34 -11.92
CA LYS A 136 3.16 15.65 -12.56
C LYS A 136 1.94 16.58 -12.53
N TRP A 137 0.72 16.02 -12.48
CA TRP A 137 -0.52 16.78 -12.49
C TRP A 137 -0.92 17.30 -11.11
N ASN A 138 -0.39 16.75 -10.00
CA ASN A 138 -0.94 17.03 -8.67
C ASN A 138 0.03 16.96 -7.48
N TYR A 139 1.35 17.07 -7.68
CA TYR A 139 2.29 16.99 -6.55
C TYR A 139 2.69 18.36 -5.97
N THR A 140 2.18 18.67 -4.79
CA THR A 140 2.88 19.53 -3.83
C THR A 140 3.48 18.64 -2.74
N LEU A 141 4.70 18.16 -2.94
CA LEU A 141 5.48 17.60 -1.83
C LEU A 141 5.81 18.73 -0.87
N LYS A 142 5.27 18.69 0.35
CA LYS A 142 5.94 19.37 1.46
C LYS A 142 7.20 18.57 1.77
N CYS A 143 8.32 18.97 1.18
CA CYS A 143 9.63 18.51 1.60
C CYS A 143 9.86 18.99 3.03
N ILE A 144 9.85 18.06 3.99
CA ILE A 144 10.25 18.33 5.36
C ILE A 144 11.71 17.90 5.44
N PRO A 145 12.68 18.83 5.52
CA PRO A 145 14.10 18.46 5.59
C PRO A 145 14.40 17.73 6.90
N ASP A 146 15.37 16.80 6.87
CA ASP A 146 15.92 16.22 8.09
C ASP A 146 16.57 17.36 8.91
N PRO A 147 16.35 17.46 10.22
CA PRO A 147 17.00 18.45 11.07
C PRO A 147 18.53 18.48 10.94
N ARG A 148 19.15 17.35 10.59
CA ARG A 148 20.60 17.23 10.41
C ARG A 148 21.08 17.76 9.07
N GLY A 149 20.23 17.75 8.04
CA GLY A 149 20.58 18.23 6.72
C GLY A 149 20.16 17.27 5.61
N TYR A 150 20.92 17.28 4.52
CA TYR A 150 20.60 16.48 3.34
C TYR A 150 21.86 16.03 2.61
N PHE A 151 21.69 15.10 1.67
CA PHE A 151 22.78 14.47 0.96
C PHE A 151 22.67 14.72 -0.55
N PHE A 152 23.78 15.11 -1.16
CA PHE A 152 23.96 15.06 -2.61
C PHE A 152 24.81 13.85 -2.95
N ILE A 153 24.30 12.99 -3.83
CA ILE A 153 25.00 11.79 -4.27
C ILE A 153 25.55 12.03 -5.67
N GLU A 154 26.83 11.70 -5.83
CA GLU A 154 27.53 11.71 -7.10
C GLU A 154 28.18 10.34 -7.33
N VAL A 155 28.13 9.86 -8.57
CA VAL A 155 28.81 8.63 -8.99
C VAL A 155 29.87 9.00 -10.00
N LYS A 156 31.13 8.64 -9.70
CA LYS A 156 32.28 8.82 -10.59
C LYS A 156 33.05 7.50 -10.70
N ASP A 157 34.24 7.45 -10.12
CA ASP A 157 35.02 6.24 -9.86
C ASP A 157 34.45 5.39 -8.73
N LYS A 158 33.71 6.04 -7.82
CA LYS A 158 32.97 5.43 -6.72
C LYS A 158 31.75 6.29 -6.35
N ILE A 159 31.01 5.87 -5.33
CA ILE A 159 29.87 6.63 -4.81
C ILE A 159 30.40 7.71 -3.84
N TYR A 160 29.93 8.94 -3.99
CA TYR A 160 30.20 10.05 -3.10
C TYR A 160 28.88 10.60 -2.55
N ALA A 161 28.68 10.54 -1.24
CA ALA A 161 27.56 11.17 -0.56
C ALA A 161 28.05 12.42 0.19
N LYS A 162 27.82 13.60 -0.40
CA LYS A 162 28.13 14.90 0.20
C LYS A 162 27.01 15.24 1.17
N TYR A 163 27.34 15.40 2.44
CA TYR A 163 26.42 15.78 3.50
C TYR A 163 26.51 17.28 3.76
N LEU A 164 25.37 17.96 3.67
CA LEU A 164 25.22 19.40 3.86
C LEU A 164 24.21 19.65 4.96
N ASN A 165 24.40 20.69 5.75
CA ASN A 165 23.37 21.15 6.67
C ASN A 165 22.22 21.83 5.91
N ASN A 166 21.14 22.18 6.61
CA ASN A 166 19.97 22.83 6.00
C ASN A 166 20.22 24.24 5.46
N SER A 167 21.39 24.83 5.70
CA SER A 167 21.83 26.09 5.09
C SER A 167 22.68 25.88 3.83
N GLY A 168 22.87 24.63 3.39
CA GLY A 168 23.69 24.29 2.23
C GLY A 168 25.20 24.35 2.49
N ILE A 169 25.62 24.35 3.76
CA ILE A 169 27.04 24.33 4.11
C ILE A 169 27.50 22.87 4.13
N PRO A 170 28.56 22.49 3.37
CA PRO A 170 29.13 21.16 3.42
C PRO A 170 29.63 20.82 4.83
N VAL A 171 29.20 19.67 5.34
CA VAL A 171 29.61 19.15 6.65
C VAL A 171 30.66 18.06 6.48
N LYS A 172 30.39 17.07 5.62
CA LYS A 172 31.28 15.93 5.38
C LYS A 172 30.99 15.29 4.03
N THR A 173 31.94 14.54 3.47
CA THR A 173 31.69 13.67 2.31
C THR A 173 32.04 12.24 2.66
N TYR A 174 31.10 11.34 2.41
CA TYR A 174 31.29 9.89 2.54
C TYR A 174 31.54 9.28 1.17
N SER A 175 32.36 8.26 1.09
CA SER A 175 32.60 7.58 -0.20
C SER A 175 32.90 6.11 -0.04
N GLY A 176 32.56 5.32 -1.06
CA GLY A 176 32.78 3.88 -1.09
C GLY A 176 32.39 3.27 -2.45
N GLU A 177 32.86 2.07 -2.72
CA GLU A 177 32.55 1.32 -3.95
C GLU A 177 31.17 0.68 -3.89
N THR A 178 30.66 0.46 -2.67
CA THR A 178 29.35 -0.13 -2.42
C THR A 178 28.45 0.83 -1.62
N ALA A 179 27.13 0.71 -1.79
CA ALA A 179 26.16 1.44 -0.97
C ALA A 179 26.39 1.15 0.53
N LYS A 180 26.80 -0.09 0.83
CA LYS A 180 27.09 -0.56 2.18
C LYS A 180 28.21 0.20 2.86
N GLU A 181 29.33 0.41 2.18
CA GLU A 181 30.43 1.21 2.72
C GLU A 181 30.00 2.63 3.03
N VAL A 182 29.20 3.24 2.15
CA VAL A 182 28.76 4.62 2.30
C VAL A 182 27.76 4.75 3.45
N TYR A 183 26.71 3.94 3.50
CA TYR A 183 25.71 4.06 4.56
C TYR A 183 26.27 3.69 5.94
N ASN A 184 27.25 2.78 6.03
CA ASN A 184 27.91 2.46 7.30
C ASN A 184 28.65 3.67 7.88
N GLN A 185 29.35 4.45 7.05
CA GLN A 185 30.00 5.69 7.51
C GLN A 185 28.97 6.73 7.99
N ILE A 186 27.88 6.88 7.25
CA ILE A 186 26.78 7.79 7.59
C ILE A 186 26.12 7.37 8.92
N LEU A 187 25.96 6.06 9.14
CA LEU A 187 25.40 5.50 10.37
C LEU A 187 26.28 5.80 11.58
N LEU A 188 27.60 5.61 11.45
CA LEU A 188 28.57 5.87 12.53
C LEU A 188 28.59 7.34 12.97
N ASP A 189 28.37 8.26 12.03
CA ASP A 189 28.31 9.69 12.30
C ASP A 189 26.92 10.16 12.76
N PHE A 190 25.93 9.26 12.81
CA PHE A 190 24.53 9.59 13.06
C PHE A 190 24.04 10.74 12.16
N ALA A 191 24.43 10.77 10.89
CA ALA A 191 24.17 11.92 10.01
C ALA A 191 22.72 12.02 9.48
N VAL A 192 21.87 11.03 9.80
CA VAL A 192 20.42 11.02 9.49
C VAL A 192 19.65 10.87 10.79
N SER A 193 18.61 11.68 11.02
CA SER A 193 17.80 11.63 12.26
C SER A 193 16.40 11.07 12.04
N GLN A 194 15.88 11.13 10.81
CA GLN A 194 14.54 10.65 10.47
C GLN A 194 14.59 9.39 9.62
N LEU A 195 13.69 8.45 9.92
CA LEU A 195 13.64 7.15 9.24
C LEU A 195 13.26 7.27 7.75
N SER A 196 12.38 8.21 7.40
CA SER A 196 12.01 8.51 6.00
C SER A 196 13.23 8.90 5.17
N HIS A 197 14.09 9.76 5.72
CA HIS A 197 15.34 10.17 5.08
C HIS A 197 16.35 9.03 4.99
N ALA A 198 16.38 8.13 5.98
CA ALA A 198 17.23 6.93 5.92
C ALA A 198 16.81 5.99 4.78
N PHE A 199 15.50 5.79 4.59
CA PHE A 199 14.98 4.99 3.47
C PHE A 199 15.25 5.63 2.12
N TYR A 200 15.02 6.95 1.99
CA TYR A 200 15.36 7.70 0.79
C TYR A 200 16.85 7.56 0.45
N LEU A 201 17.73 7.80 1.43
CA LEU A 201 19.17 7.68 1.27
C LEU A 201 19.57 6.27 0.86
N GLY A 202 18.98 5.23 1.46
CA GLY A 202 19.22 3.84 1.10
C GLY A 202 18.84 3.53 -0.35
N LYS A 203 17.68 4.02 -0.81
CA LYS A 203 17.26 3.92 -2.22
C LYS A 203 18.26 4.60 -3.14
N GLU A 204 18.67 5.82 -2.84
CA GLU A 204 19.60 6.58 -3.69
C GLU A 204 20.99 5.95 -3.75
N LEU A 205 21.51 5.46 -2.61
CA LEU A 205 22.79 4.74 -2.57
C LEU A 205 22.73 3.43 -3.35
N SER A 206 21.62 2.70 -3.28
CA SER A 206 21.41 1.48 -4.09
C SER A 206 21.36 1.80 -5.59
N SER A 207 20.67 2.88 -5.98
CA SER A 207 20.64 3.35 -7.38
C SER A 207 22.03 3.78 -7.86
N ALA A 208 22.80 4.46 -7.00
CA ALA A 208 24.17 4.88 -7.27
C ALA A 208 25.11 3.69 -7.45
N GLU A 209 25.02 2.66 -6.60
CA GLU A 209 25.81 1.43 -6.74
C GLU A 209 25.47 0.68 -8.04
N ASN A 210 24.18 0.60 -8.38
CA ASN A 210 23.76 -0.02 -9.64
C ASN A 210 24.28 0.75 -10.87
N ALA A 211 24.24 2.09 -10.82
CA ALA A 211 24.80 2.94 -11.86
C ALA A 211 26.31 2.71 -12.02
N LEU A 212 27.06 2.63 -10.91
CA LEU A 212 28.49 2.33 -10.91
C LEU A 212 28.80 0.96 -11.54
N LYS A 213 28.05 -0.08 -11.18
CA LYS A 213 28.24 -1.45 -11.71
C LYS A 213 27.88 -1.58 -13.20
N THR A 214 26.87 -0.84 -13.66
CA THR A 214 26.36 -0.98 -15.03
C THR A 214 26.93 0.04 -16.00
N GLY A 215 27.67 1.05 -15.51
CA GLY A 215 28.14 2.19 -16.30
C GLY A 215 27.02 3.13 -16.75
N LYS A 216 25.79 2.95 -16.26
CA LYS A 216 24.67 3.85 -16.57
C LYS A 216 24.84 5.19 -15.85
N LYS A 217 24.32 6.26 -16.45
CA LYS A 217 24.31 7.58 -15.82
C LYS A 217 23.43 7.57 -14.57
N TYR A 218 24.01 7.89 -13.42
CA TYR A 218 23.26 8.15 -12.20
C TYR A 218 22.60 9.53 -12.25
N VAL A 219 21.34 9.61 -11.83
CA VAL A 219 20.59 10.85 -11.60
C VAL A 219 19.89 10.68 -10.26
N GLN A 220 20.20 11.55 -9.31
CA GLN A 220 19.54 11.57 -8.01
C GLN A 220 18.07 11.97 -8.18
N THR A 221 17.15 11.21 -7.58
CA THR A 221 15.70 11.45 -7.67
C THR A 221 15.14 12.26 -6.52
#